data_AF-I2GRZ6-F1
#
_entry.id   AF-I2GRZ6-F1
#
_cell.length_a   1.000
_cell.length_b   1.000
_cell.length_c   1.000
_cell.angle_alpha   90.00
_cell.angle_beta   90.00
_cell.angle_gamma   90.00
#
_symmetry.space_group_name_H-M   'P 1'
#
loop_
_entity.id
_entity.type
_entity.pdbx_description
1 polymer ?
#
loop_
_entity_poly.entity_id
_entity_poly.type
_entity_poly.pdbx_seq_one_letter_code
_entity_poly.pdbx_strand_id
1 'polypeptide(L)'
;MHHHYPEGTVRALLNTDHVTPATRTTLEARLSLHAPYEPQFFTASEYVLLKAVCDRLIPQTGSDTDYINIARGIDERLTRNESNGWRYDSMPPDQDAYQLGLAGLEATAQSRHQQSFLHLPDAQQDDLLRLIQQAEVEGEPWDRLPAERFFEEILAEAVENYYSHPLAQEAIGYVGMADTPAWQRLGLNTLDDREPRPL
;
A
#
# COMPACT_ATOMS: atom_id res chain seq x y z
N MET A 1 -2.94 -25.79 7.11
CA MET A 1 -2.21 -25.43 8.34
C MET A 1 -3.16 -24.65 9.23
N HIS A 2 -3.41 -25.13 10.46
CA HIS A 2 -4.21 -24.38 11.43
C HIS A 2 -3.29 -23.35 12.10
N HIS A 3 -3.50 -22.07 11.81
CA HIS A 3 -2.81 -20.98 12.48
C HIS A 3 -3.59 -20.68 13.78
N HIS A 4 -2.93 -20.80 14.94
CA HIS A 4 -3.52 -20.50 16.23
C HIS A 4 -3.17 -19.05 16.58
N TYR A 5 -4.12 -18.13 16.40
CA TYR A 5 -3.95 -16.74 16.78
C TYR A 5 -4.37 -16.54 18.24
N PRO A 6 -3.70 -15.65 19.01
CA PRO A 6 -4.17 -15.27 20.34
C PRO A 6 -5.62 -14.78 20.30
N GLU A 7 -6.39 -15.09 21.34
CA GLU A 7 -7.71 -14.48 21.53
C GLU A 7 -7.57 -12.95 21.56
N GLY A 8 -8.43 -12.23 20.82
CA GLY A 8 -8.41 -10.77 20.74
C GLY A 8 -7.53 -10.16 19.63
N THR A 9 -7.09 -10.95 18.64
CA THR A 9 -6.43 -10.43 17.42
C THR A 9 -7.44 -10.14 16.30
N VAL A 10 -7.07 -9.29 15.34
CA VAL A 10 -7.88 -8.98 14.15
C VAL A 10 -8.22 -10.25 13.38
N ARG A 11 -7.25 -11.14 13.12
CA ARG A 11 -7.51 -12.42 12.45
C ARG A 11 -8.40 -13.37 13.27
N ALA A 12 -8.34 -13.34 14.60
CA ALA A 12 -9.25 -14.12 15.43
C ALA A 12 -10.71 -13.64 15.30
N LEU A 13 -10.93 -12.32 15.20
CA LEU A 13 -12.27 -11.74 15.04
C LEU A 13 -12.92 -12.11 13.70
N LEU A 14 -12.13 -12.30 12.63
CA LEU A 14 -12.64 -12.65 11.31
C LEU A 14 -13.55 -13.88 11.31
N ASN A 15 -13.35 -14.83 12.24
CA ASN A 15 -14.11 -16.06 12.32
C ASN A 15 -15.34 -15.99 13.23
N THR A 16 -15.59 -14.85 13.88
CA THR A 16 -16.68 -14.68 14.86
C THR A 16 -17.93 -14.04 14.25
N ASP A 17 -19.07 -14.07 14.96
CA ASP A 17 -20.28 -13.35 14.54
C ASP A 17 -20.14 -11.83 14.62
N HIS A 18 -18.96 -11.30 14.98
CA HIS A 18 -18.71 -9.86 15.03
C HIS A 18 -18.41 -9.20 13.70
N VAL A 19 -18.18 -10.01 12.66
CA VAL A 19 -17.86 -9.54 11.31
C VAL A 19 -18.95 -10.03 10.36
N THR A 20 -19.65 -9.10 9.73
CA THR A 20 -20.70 -9.41 8.75
C THR A 20 -20.15 -10.25 7.59
N PRO A 21 -21.00 -11.04 6.89
CA PRO A 21 -20.55 -11.84 5.76
C PRO A 21 -19.84 -11.03 4.67
N ALA A 22 -20.33 -9.83 4.35
CA ALA A 22 -19.74 -8.97 3.33
C ALA A 22 -18.33 -8.51 3.71
N THR A 23 -18.16 -7.98 4.92
CA THR A 23 -16.85 -7.54 5.44
C THR A 23 -15.88 -8.72 5.50
N ARG A 24 -16.33 -9.89 5.97
CA ARG A 24 -15.52 -11.11 6.01
C ARG A 24 -15.00 -11.51 4.64
N THR A 25 -15.88 -11.57 3.63
CA THR A 25 -15.50 -11.93 2.26
C THR A 25 -14.41 -10.99 1.73
N THR A 26 -14.51 -9.68 1.96
CA THR A 26 -13.49 -8.72 1.53
C THR A 26 -12.14 -8.95 2.22
N LEU A 27 -12.15 -9.20 3.54
CA LEU A 27 -10.91 -9.39 4.31
C LEU A 27 -10.25 -10.74 4.02
N GLU A 28 -11.03 -11.80 3.85
CA GLU A 28 -10.53 -13.11 3.41
C GLU A 28 -9.93 -13.03 1.99
N ALA A 29 -10.55 -12.28 1.08
CA ALA A 29 -10.00 -12.05 -0.24
C ALA A 29 -8.61 -11.38 -0.17
N ARG A 30 -8.44 -10.36 0.68
CA ARG A 30 -7.13 -9.72 0.92
C ARG A 30 -6.09 -10.69 1.50
N LEU A 31 -6.47 -11.47 2.52
CA LEU A 31 -5.60 -12.48 3.11
C LEU A 31 -5.23 -13.61 2.14
N SER A 32 -6.01 -13.83 1.07
CA SER A 32 -5.67 -14.84 0.06
C SER A 32 -4.59 -14.39 -0.95
N LEU A 33 -4.18 -13.11 -0.93
CA LEU A 33 -3.27 -12.52 -1.92
C LEU A 33 -1.79 -12.91 -1.73
N HIS A 34 -1.46 -13.81 -0.81
CA HIS A 34 -0.08 -14.29 -0.57
C HIS A 34 0.51 -15.19 -1.67
N ALA A 35 -0.31 -15.64 -2.63
CA ALA A 35 0.19 -16.43 -3.76
C ALA A 35 1.13 -15.60 -4.66
N PRO A 36 2.09 -16.26 -5.36
CA PRO A 36 2.86 -15.60 -6.42
C PRO A 36 1.94 -14.86 -7.39
N TYR A 37 2.34 -13.65 -7.77
CA TYR A 37 1.55 -12.75 -8.61
C TYR A 37 2.38 -12.35 -9.83
N GLU A 38 1.75 -12.44 -11.01
CA GLU A 38 2.29 -11.91 -12.26
C GLU A 38 1.56 -10.60 -12.58
N PRO A 39 2.29 -9.49 -12.82
CA PRO A 39 1.67 -8.20 -13.12
C PRO A 39 0.92 -8.25 -14.46
N GLN A 40 -0.21 -7.55 -14.50
CA GLN A 40 -1.08 -7.47 -15.67
C GLN A 40 -1.04 -6.09 -16.34
N PHE A 41 -0.86 -5.02 -15.55
CA PHE A 41 -0.72 -3.67 -16.08
C PHE A 41 0.74 -3.33 -16.37
N PHE A 42 1.61 -3.52 -15.38
CA PHE A 42 3.04 -3.23 -15.49
C PHE A 42 3.79 -4.35 -16.19
N THR A 43 4.87 -4.00 -16.87
CA THR A 43 5.89 -5.01 -17.23
C THR A 43 6.52 -5.60 -15.97
N ALA A 44 7.15 -6.78 -16.10
CA ALA A 44 7.84 -7.41 -14.96
C ALA A 44 8.89 -6.49 -14.32
N SER A 45 9.62 -5.70 -15.12
CA SER A 45 10.62 -4.74 -14.61
C SER A 45 9.99 -3.55 -13.89
N GLU A 46 8.94 -2.96 -14.46
CA GLU A 46 8.23 -1.83 -13.83
C GLU A 46 7.56 -2.26 -12.53
N TYR A 47 7.03 -3.49 -12.47
CA TYR A 47 6.43 -4.03 -11.26
C TYR A 47 7.46 -4.25 -10.14
N VAL A 48 8.65 -4.76 -10.47
CA VAL A 48 9.74 -4.90 -9.50
C VAL A 48 10.18 -3.52 -8.98
N LEU A 49 10.25 -2.51 -9.87
CA LEU A 49 10.53 -1.13 -9.48
C LEU A 49 9.45 -0.57 -8.55
N LEU A 50 8.17 -0.69 -8.92
CA LEU A 50 7.04 -0.25 -8.11
C LEU A 50 7.05 -0.92 -6.73
N LYS A 51 7.34 -2.22 -6.67
CA LYS A 51 7.47 -2.96 -5.42
C LYS A 51 8.57 -2.36 -4.54
N ALA A 52 9.76 -2.09 -5.10
CA ALA A 52 10.84 -1.48 -4.36
C ALA A 52 10.47 -0.08 -3.84
N VAL A 53 9.77 0.74 -4.63
CA VAL A 53 9.25 2.03 -4.20
C VAL A 53 8.27 1.87 -3.03
N CYS A 54 7.30 0.97 -3.14
CA CYS A 54 6.32 0.70 -2.09
C CYS A 54 7.01 0.23 -0.79
N ASP A 55 8.04 -0.62 -0.89
CA ASP A 55 8.79 -1.13 0.26
C ASP A 55 9.56 -0.01 0.98
N ARG A 56 9.98 1.04 0.26
CA ARG A 56 10.58 2.25 0.86
C ARG A 56 9.53 3.19 1.46
N LEU A 57 8.39 3.36 0.81
CA LEU A 57 7.31 4.25 1.28
C LEU A 57 6.62 3.69 2.54
N ILE A 58 6.37 2.38 2.58
CA ILE A 58 5.73 1.67 3.69
C ILE A 58 6.61 0.49 4.11
N PRO A 59 7.65 0.73 4.93
CA PRO A 59 8.53 -0.33 5.41
C PRO A 59 7.77 -1.34 6.29
N GLN A 60 7.93 -2.63 6.01
CA GLN A 60 7.28 -3.71 6.75
C GLN A 60 8.34 -4.51 7.53
N THR A 61 8.28 -4.49 8.87
CA THR A 61 9.28 -5.11 9.75
C THR A 61 8.91 -6.54 10.21
N GLY A 62 8.12 -7.25 9.41
CA GLY A 62 7.55 -8.56 9.73
C GLY A 62 8.28 -9.75 9.08
N SER A 63 7.72 -10.94 9.29
CA SER A 63 8.12 -12.14 8.55
C SER A 63 7.64 -12.07 7.09
N ASP A 64 8.25 -12.86 6.20
CA ASP A 64 7.76 -12.99 4.80
C ASP A 64 6.29 -13.42 4.74
N THR A 65 5.81 -14.15 5.76
CA THR A 65 4.40 -14.57 5.85
C THR A 65 3.45 -13.45 6.24
N ASP A 66 3.94 -12.35 6.80
CA ASP A 66 3.14 -11.17 7.15
C ASP A 66 3.31 -10.01 6.15
N TYR A 67 4.08 -10.23 5.07
CA TYR A 67 4.32 -9.21 4.05
C TYR A 67 3.07 -8.96 3.19
N ILE A 68 2.70 -7.69 3.06
CA ILE A 68 1.61 -7.21 2.21
C ILE A 68 2.19 -6.69 0.90
N ASN A 69 1.81 -7.32 -0.22
CA ASN A 69 2.24 -6.88 -1.54
C ASN A 69 1.42 -5.66 -2.01
N ILE A 70 1.86 -4.47 -1.63
CA ILE A 70 1.19 -3.19 -1.97
C ILE A 70 1.13 -2.97 -3.49
N ALA A 71 2.24 -3.24 -4.19
CA ALA A 71 2.34 -3.05 -5.64
C ALA A 71 1.29 -3.88 -6.41
N ARG A 72 0.89 -5.04 -5.89
CA ARG A 72 -0.16 -5.88 -6.49
C ARG A 72 -1.49 -5.14 -6.53
N GLY A 73 -1.89 -4.49 -5.45
CA GLY A 73 -3.16 -3.77 -5.39
C GLY A 73 -3.22 -2.62 -6.39
N ILE A 74 -2.10 -1.91 -6.55
CA ILE A 74 -1.93 -0.86 -7.55
C ILE A 74 -2.03 -1.43 -8.98
N ASP A 75 -1.29 -2.51 -9.29
CA ASP A 75 -1.33 -3.15 -10.62
C ASP A 75 -2.74 -3.66 -10.96
N GLU A 76 -3.42 -4.32 -10.03
CA GLU A 76 -4.78 -4.82 -10.22
C GLU A 76 -5.78 -3.69 -10.47
N ARG A 77 -5.70 -2.58 -9.71
CA ARG A 77 -6.56 -1.41 -9.92
C ARG A 77 -6.33 -0.78 -11.29
N LEU A 78 -5.07 -0.55 -11.65
CA LEU A 78 -4.70 0.04 -12.94
C LEU A 78 -5.08 -0.87 -14.11
N THR A 79 -4.97 -2.19 -13.95
CA THR A 79 -5.45 -3.18 -14.94
C THR A 79 -6.96 -3.04 -15.20
N ARG A 80 -7.76 -2.83 -14.14
CA ARG A 80 -9.21 -2.62 -14.24
C ARG A 80 -9.58 -1.20 -14.65
N ASN A 81 -8.61 -0.29 -14.72
CA ASN A 81 -8.81 1.14 -14.96
C ASN A 81 -9.81 1.76 -13.97
N GLU A 82 -9.73 1.34 -12.70
CA GLU A 82 -10.56 1.86 -11.60
C GLU A 82 -9.93 3.12 -11.03
N SER A 83 -10.75 4.13 -10.69
CA SER A 83 -10.31 5.39 -10.07
C SER A 83 -11.12 5.66 -8.80
N ASN A 84 -10.54 6.39 -7.85
CA ASN A 84 -11.22 6.86 -6.64
C ASN A 84 -12.25 8.00 -6.91
N GLY A 85 -12.41 8.40 -8.18
CA GLY A 85 -13.39 9.40 -8.60
C GLY A 85 -12.90 10.84 -8.53
N TRP A 86 -11.61 11.06 -8.27
CA TRP A 86 -10.99 12.38 -8.25
C TRP A 86 -9.56 12.34 -8.79
N ARG A 87 -9.07 13.47 -9.32
CA ARG A 87 -7.69 13.68 -9.75
C ARG A 87 -7.40 15.18 -9.80
N TYR A 88 -6.17 15.58 -9.51
CA TYR A 88 -5.69 16.95 -9.80
C TYR A 88 -5.87 17.29 -11.29
N ASP A 89 -6.24 18.54 -11.59
CA ASP A 89 -6.40 19.02 -12.98
C ASP A 89 -5.07 19.03 -13.75
N SER A 90 -3.95 19.19 -13.04
CA SER A 90 -2.59 19.15 -13.58
C SER A 90 -2.04 17.74 -13.82
N MET A 91 -2.75 16.68 -13.38
CA MET A 91 -2.26 15.30 -13.46
C MET A 91 -2.87 14.56 -14.67
N PRO A 92 -2.07 13.75 -15.40
CA PRO A 92 -2.58 12.87 -16.44
C PRO A 92 -3.39 11.71 -15.82
N PRO A 93 -4.15 10.93 -16.61
CA PRO A 93 -4.81 9.72 -16.12
C PRO A 93 -3.87 8.78 -15.36
N ASP A 94 -4.38 8.08 -14.35
CA ASP A 94 -3.56 7.33 -13.39
C ASP A 94 -2.59 6.34 -14.06
N GLN A 95 -3.04 5.63 -15.10
CA GLN A 95 -2.18 4.72 -15.88
C GLN A 95 -0.95 5.45 -16.46
N ASP A 96 -1.16 6.62 -17.06
CA ASP A 96 -0.09 7.45 -17.60
C ASP A 96 0.79 8.02 -16.48
N ALA A 97 0.17 8.47 -15.38
CA ALA A 97 0.89 9.02 -14.23
C ALA A 97 1.87 8.01 -13.63
N TYR A 98 1.44 6.75 -13.44
CA TYR A 98 2.29 5.69 -12.94
C TYR A 98 3.43 5.31 -13.90
N GLN A 99 3.15 5.21 -15.20
CA GLN A 99 4.19 4.93 -16.20
C GLN A 99 5.23 6.07 -16.26
N LEU A 100 4.77 7.32 -16.33
CA LEU A 100 5.65 8.48 -16.35
C LEU A 100 6.44 8.62 -15.05
N GLY A 101 5.82 8.40 -13.90
CA GLY A 101 6.46 8.53 -12.60
C GLY A 101 7.53 7.47 -12.34
N LEU A 102 7.27 6.22 -12.69
CA LEU A 102 8.27 5.14 -12.61
C LEU A 102 9.43 5.36 -13.59
N ALA A 103 9.14 5.79 -14.82
CA ALA A 103 10.18 6.17 -15.77
C ALA A 103 11.00 7.37 -15.28
N GLY A 104 10.36 8.34 -14.63
CA GLY A 104 11.00 9.51 -14.04
C GLY A 104 11.94 9.13 -12.90
N LEU A 105 11.51 8.23 -12.01
CA LEU A 105 12.35 7.70 -10.94
C LEU A 105 13.62 7.04 -11.49
N GLU A 106 13.50 6.21 -12.52
CA GLU A 106 14.66 5.57 -13.18
C GLU A 106 15.56 6.60 -13.89
N ALA A 107 14.98 7.59 -14.57
CA ALA A 107 15.75 8.66 -15.20
C ALA A 107 16.53 9.51 -14.17
N THR A 108 15.92 9.81 -13.03
CA THR A 108 16.57 10.53 -11.92
C THR A 108 17.66 9.67 -11.27
N ALA A 109 17.41 8.38 -11.05
CA ALA A 109 18.42 7.45 -10.54
C ALA A 109 19.63 7.36 -11.50
N GLN A 110 19.38 7.18 -12.79
CA GLN A 110 20.43 7.07 -13.80
C GLN A 110 21.23 8.37 -13.93
N SER A 111 20.57 9.53 -13.96
CA SER A 111 21.27 10.82 -14.10
C SER A 111 22.16 11.14 -12.89
N ARG A 112 21.68 10.89 -11.66
CA ARG A 112 22.40 11.26 -10.43
C ARG A 112 23.42 10.22 -9.98
N HIS A 113 23.13 8.94 -10.19
CA HIS A 113 23.92 7.84 -9.63
C HIS A 113 24.49 6.88 -10.69
N GLN A 114 24.14 7.06 -11.97
CA GLN A 114 24.55 6.17 -13.07
C GLN A 114 24.13 4.70 -12.85
N GLN A 115 23.06 4.49 -12.08
CA GLN A 115 22.51 3.20 -11.72
C GLN A 115 20.99 3.27 -11.74
N SER A 116 20.34 2.13 -12.01
CA SER A 116 18.90 1.98 -11.78
C SER A 116 18.58 2.09 -10.30
N PHE A 117 17.38 2.58 -9.98
CA PHE A 117 16.89 2.75 -8.61
C PHE A 117 17.02 1.44 -7.80
N LEU A 118 16.73 0.30 -8.44
CA LEU A 118 16.82 -1.04 -7.84
C LEU A 118 18.21 -1.44 -7.35
N HIS A 119 19.26 -0.81 -7.89
CA HIS A 119 20.65 -1.11 -7.53
C HIS A 119 21.26 -0.10 -6.55
N LEU A 120 20.48 0.90 -6.14
CA LEU A 120 20.92 1.88 -5.16
C LEU A 120 20.80 1.32 -3.74
N PRO A 121 21.71 1.72 -2.82
CA PRO A 121 21.50 1.50 -1.40
C PRO A 121 20.21 2.16 -0.91
N ASP A 122 19.56 1.58 0.10
CA ASP A 122 18.31 2.08 0.69
C ASP A 122 18.31 3.58 0.99
N ALA A 123 19.40 4.11 1.54
CA ALA A 123 19.52 5.54 1.84
C ALA A 123 19.45 6.42 0.58
N GLN A 124 20.02 5.96 -0.54
CA GLN A 124 19.97 6.69 -1.81
C GLN A 124 18.62 6.56 -2.49
N GLN A 125 17.93 5.42 -2.31
CA GLN A 125 16.54 5.27 -2.73
C GLN A 125 15.64 6.27 -1.99
N ASP A 126 15.81 6.41 -0.67
CA ASP A 126 15.08 7.40 0.14
C ASP A 126 15.38 8.84 -0.28
N ASP A 127 16.65 9.15 -0.55
CA ASP A 127 17.05 10.48 -1.00
C ASP A 127 16.41 10.83 -2.35
N LEU A 128 16.33 9.89 -3.28
CA LEU A 128 15.63 10.09 -4.56
C LEU A 128 14.13 10.29 -4.38
N LEU A 129 13.48 9.47 -3.55
CA LEU A 129 12.06 9.65 -3.25
C LEU A 129 11.78 11.00 -2.59
N ARG A 130 12.70 11.48 -1.75
CA ARG A 130 12.62 12.82 -1.14
C ARG A 130 12.77 13.95 -2.18
N LEU A 131 13.66 13.81 -3.16
CA LEU A 131 13.78 14.79 -4.24
C LEU A 131 12.47 14.90 -5.04
N ILE A 132 11.84 13.77 -5.35
CA ILE A 132 10.53 13.74 -6.05
C ILE A 132 9.45 14.40 -5.17
N GLN A 133 9.40 14.04 -3.88
CA GLN A 133 8.48 14.65 -2.90
C GLN A 133 8.63 16.19 -2.84
N GLN A 134 9.86 16.69 -2.96
CA GLN A 134 10.17 18.13 -2.86
C GLN A 134 10.11 18.86 -4.20
N ALA A 135 9.72 18.17 -5.29
CA ALA A 135 9.77 18.69 -6.67
C ALA A 135 11.17 19.19 -7.08
N GLU A 136 12.24 18.57 -6.55
CA GLU A 136 13.64 18.87 -6.86
C GLU A 136 14.19 17.98 -7.99
N VAL A 137 13.31 17.60 -8.91
CA VAL A 137 13.60 16.80 -10.12
C VAL A 137 13.20 17.58 -11.35
N GLU A 138 13.98 17.47 -12.42
CA GLU A 138 13.83 18.27 -13.63
C GLU A 138 14.00 17.40 -14.89
N GLY A 139 13.46 17.87 -16.02
CA GLY A 139 13.56 17.23 -17.32
C GLY A 139 12.53 16.14 -17.54
N GLU A 140 12.44 15.64 -18.78
CA GLU A 140 11.55 14.54 -19.13
C GLU A 140 11.82 13.27 -18.29
N PRO A 141 10.78 12.58 -17.78
CA PRO A 141 9.35 12.84 -17.97
C PRO A 141 8.71 13.82 -16.97
N TRP A 142 9.45 14.38 -16.01
CA TRP A 142 8.92 15.31 -15.00
C TRP A 142 8.38 16.61 -15.58
N ASP A 143 8.86 17.03 -16.76
CA ASP A 143 8.28 18.16 -17.51
C ASP A 143 6.80 17.96 -17.88
N ARG A 144 6.31 16.70 -17.87
CA ARG A 144 4.93 16.31 -18.19
C ARG A 144 4.15 15.77 -17.00
N LEU A 145 4.79 15.63 -15.84
CA LEU A 145 4.21 15.04 -14.64
C LEU A 145 4.71 15.82 -13.41
N PRO A 146 3.84 16.56 -12.71
CA PRO A 146 4.21 17.21 -11.46
C PRO A 146 4.69 16.17 -10.43
N ALA A 147 5.98 16.21 -10.10
CA ALA A 147 6.67 15.18 -9.34
C ALA A 147 6.11 15.02 -7.92
N GLU A 148 5.86 16.14 -7.25
CA GLU A 148 5.29 16.20 -5.90
C GLU A 148 3.87 15.64 -5.86
N ARG A 149 3.07 15.88 -6.91
CA ARG A 149 1.71 15.33 -7.02
C ARG A 149 1.74 13.84 -7.28
N PHE A 150 2.63 13.38 -8.15
CA PHE A 150 2.82 11.95 -8.33
C PHE A 150 3.25 11.26 -7.03
N PHE A 151 4.15 11.88 -6.26
CA PHE A 151 4.55 11.37 -4.94
C PHE A 151 3.37 11.30 -3.96
N GLU A 152 2.52 12.34 -3.92
CA GLU A 152 1.30 12.33 -3.11
C GLU A 152 0.36 11.17 -3.48
N GLU A 153 0.10 10.97 -4.78
CA GLU A 153 -0.78 9.89 -5.27
C GLU A 153 -0.24 8.50 -4.91
N ILE A 154 1.04 8.21 -5.21
CA ILE A 154 1.60 6.88 -4.92
C ILE A 154 1.69 6.60 -3.42
N LEU A 155 1.99 7.61 -2.59
CA LEU A 155 2.02 7.46 -1.15
C LEU A 155 0.61 7.21 -0.60
N ALA A 156 -0.38 7.99 -1.04
CA ALA A 156 -1.77 7.81 -0.62
C ALA A 156 -2.27 6.41 -0.98
N GLU A 157 -2.07 5.98 -2.22
CA GLU A 157 -2.50 4.66 -2.68
C GLU A 157 -1.74 3.52 -1.97
N ALA A 158 -0.45 3.69 -1.68
CA ALA A 158 0.32 2.71 -0.91
C ALA A 158 -0.22 2.56 0.53
N VAL A 159 -0.53 3.68 1.19
CA VAL A 159 -1.13 3.71 2.54
C VAL A 159 -2.51 3.05 2.54
N GLU A 160 -3.35 3.34 1.55
CA GLU A 160 -4.68 2.73 1.40
C GLU A 160 -4.60 1.21 1.23
N ASN A 161 -3.73 0.75 0.32
CA ASN A 161 -3.51 -0.68 0.09
C ASN A 161 -2.99 -1.37 1.35
N TYR A 162 -2.07 -0.75 2.08
CA TYR A 162 -1.50 -1.32 3.30
C TYR A 162 -2.54 -1.40 4.43
N TYR A 163 -3.14 -0.27 4.84
CA TYR A 163 -4.01 -0.23 6.03
C TYR A 163 -5.41 -0.81 5.80
N SER A 164 -5.80 -1.07 4.55
CA SER A 164 -6.99 -1.86 4.25
C SER A 164 -6.78 -3.37 4.44
N HIS A 165 -5.53 -3.82 4.61
CA HIS A 165 -5.19 -5.23 4.77
C HIS A 165 -5.33 -5.70 6.24
N PRO A 166 -5.93 -6.89 6.49
CA PRO A 166 -6.11 -7.40 7.87
C PRO A 166 -4.82 -7.52 8.69
N LEU A 167 -3.69 -7.84 8.04
CA LEU A 167 -2.39 -7.94 8.72
C LEU A 167 -1.89 -6.59 9.24
N ALA A 168 -2.06 -5.51 8.47
CA ALA A 168 -1.71 -4.17 8.93
C ALA A 168 -2.61 -3.73 10.09
N GLN A 169 -3.91 -4.03 9.98
CA GLN A 169 -4.88 -3.75 11.05
C GLN A 169 -4.53 -4.51 12.33
N GLU A 170 -4.09 -5.77 12.22
CA GLU A 170 -3.59 -6.54 13.36
C GLU A 170 -2.36 -5.90 14.00
N ALA A 171 -1.38 -5.49 13.19
CA ALA A 171 -0.14 -4.89 13.66
C ALA A 171 -0.37 -3.61 14.49
N ILE A 172 -1.45 -2.87 14.22
CA ILE A 172 -1.82 -1.67 14.95
C ILE A 172 -2.94 -1.88 15.97
N GLY A 173 -3.43 -3.12 16.15
CA GLY A 173 -4.54 -3.43 17.05
C GLY A 173 -5.90 -2.83 16.63
N TYR A 174 -6.08 -2.49 15.37
CA TYR A 174 -7.32 -1.90 14.86
C TYR A 174 -8.37 -2.99 14.60
N VAL A 175 -9.52 -2.90 15.27
CA VAL A 175 -10.62 -3.89 15.14
C VAL A 175 -11.91 -3.34 14.54
N GLY A 176 -11.85 -2.21 13.82
CA GLY A 176 -13.04 -1.56 13.27
C GLY A 176 -13.81 -2.38 12.21
N MET A 177 -13.24 -3.49 11.73
CA MET A 177 -13.94 -4.46 10.88
C MET A 177 -14.98 -5.30 11.62
N ALA A 178 -14.95 -5.31 12.96
CA ALA A 178 -15.97 -5.94 13.78
C ALA A 178 -17.26 -5.08 13.77
N ASP A 179 -17.93 -5.08 12.64
CA ASP A 179 -19.05 -4.21 12.29
C ASP A 179 -20.40 -4.62 12.89
N THR A 180 -20.46 -5.72 13.64
CA THR A 180 -21.68 -6.18 14.31
C THR A 180 -21.40 -6.78 15.70
N PRO A 181 -22.21 -6.49 16.75
CA PRO A 181 -23.20 -5.43 16.79
C PRO A 181 -22.55 -4.03 16.65
N ALA A 182 -23.37 -2.99 16.58
CA ALA A 182 -22.86 -1.62 16.59
C ALA A 182 -22.01 -1.34 17.84
N TRP A 183 -20.98 -0.52 17.68
CA TRP A 183 -20.10 -0.08 18.77
C TRP A 183 -20.90 0.67 19.85
N GLN A 184 -20.76 0.25 21.11
CA GLN A 184 -21.57 0.80 22.21
C GLN A 184 -20.77 1.75 23.11
N ARG A 185 -19.45 1.56 23.22
CA ARG A 185 -18.58 2.36 24.08
C ARG A 185 -17.93 3.50 23.30
N LEU A 186 -18.65 4.62 23.18
CA LEU A 186 -18.23 5.81 22.42
C LEU A 186 -17.40 6.83 23.22
N GLY A 187 -17.06 6.51 24.48
CA GLY A 187 -16.27 7.39 25.36
C GLY A 187 -14.79 7.37 25.01
N LEU A 188 -14.07 8.42 25.41
CA LEU A 188 -12.62 8.45 25.26
C LEU A 188 -11.99 7.33 26.11
N ASN A 189 -11.12 6.51 25.48
CA ASN A 189 -10.46 5.36 26.11
C ASN A 189 -11.42 4.31 26.70
N THR A 190 -12.67 4.24 26.22
CA THR A 190 -13.59 3.15 26.56
C THR A 190 -13.60 2.13 25.45
N LEU A 191 -13.05 0.95 25.71
CA LEU A 191 -12.95 -0.14 24.74
C LEU A 191 -14.14 -1.09 24.89
N ASP A 192 -14.82 -1.48 23.81
CA ASP A 192 -15.74 -2.63 23.77
C ASP A 192 -15.02 -3.94 24.10
N ASP A 193 -15.77 -4.96 24.54
CA ASP A 193 -15.17 -6.21 25.03
C ASP A 193 -14.42 -7.00 23.94
N ARG A 194 -14.73 -6.72 22.67
CA ARG A 194 -14.08 -7.30 21.49
C ARG A 194 -12.80 -6.57 21.06
N GLU A 195 -12.47 -5.45 21.70
CA GLU A 195 -11.24 -4.70 21.39
C GLU A 195 -10.03 -5.30 22.11
N PRO A 196 -8.85 -5.31 21.47
CA PRO A 196 -7.63 -5.81 22.08
C PRO A 196 -7.27 -4.97 23.31
N ARG A 197 -6.78 -5.65 24.34
CA ARG A 197 -6.26 -4.99 25.55
C ARG A 197 -4.74 -5.11 25.58
N PRO A 198 -4.01 -4.10 26.09
CA PRO A 198 -2.60 -4.25 26.39
C PRO A 198 -2.38 -5.47 27.29
N LEU A 199 -1.37 -6.28 26.97
CA LEU A 199 -0.89 -7.36 27.82
C LEU A 199 -0.30 -6.81 29.13
#